data_AF-A0A023G2G5-F1
#
_entry.id   AF-A0A023G2G5-F1
#
_cell.length_a   1.000
_cell.length_b   1.000
_cell.length_c   1.000
_cell.angle_alpha   90.00
_cell.angle_beta   90.00
_cell.angle_gamma   90.00
#
_symmetry.space_group_name_H-M   'P 1'
#
loop_
_entity.id
_entity.type
_entity.pdbx_description
1 polymer ?
#
loop_
_entity_poly.entity_id
_entity_poly.type
_entity_poly.pdbx_seq_one_letter_code
_entity_poly.pdbx_strand_id
1 'polypeptide(L)'
;MIRYLLAMHLFVIAMSDKRCQKQYLVDDYCDSDNGDRNYNYYTYDQLTQKCVPAETCGEHTRELLFETLEECNTKCNSRRQASTK
;
A
#
# COMPACT_ATOMS: atom_id res chain seq x y z
N MET A 1 40.42 27.81 -12.43
CA MET A 1 39.88 26.78 -11.51
C MET A 1 38.84 27.51 -10.66
N ILE A 2 37.56 27.19 -10.69
CA ILE A 2 37.00 25.98 -10.07
C ILE A 2 35.76 25.51 -10.85
N ARG A 3 35.68 24.19 -11.08
CA ARG A 3 34.49 23.49 -11.55
C ARG A 3 33.65 23.11 -10.31
N TYR A 4 32.57 23.82 -10.03
CA TYR A 4 31.65 23.42 -8.97
C TYR A 4 30.51 22.57 -9.55
N LEU A 5 30.74 21.26 -9.47
CA LEU A 5 29.80 20.21 -9.06
C LEU A 5 28.32 20.42 -9.45
N LEU A 6 27.98 19.86 -10.61
CA LEU A 6 26.73 19.16 -10.83
C LEU A 6 26.52 18.14 -9.69
N ALA A 7 25.61 18.43 -8.76
CA ALA A 7 25.02 17.42 -7.91
C ALA A 7 23.51 17.47 -8.10
N MET A 8 23.04 16.67 -9.05
CA MET A 8 21.64 16.34 -9.24
C MET A 8 21.03 15.91 -7.90
N HIS A 9 20.13 16.71 -7.36
CA HIS A 9 19.14 16.20 -6.42
C HIS A 9 18.06 15.44 -7.22
N LEU A 10 18.37 14.20 -7.62
CA LEU A 10 17.35 13.26 -8.06
C LEU A 10 16.53 12.85 -6.82
N PHE A 11 15.58 13.70 -6.43
CA PHE A 11 14.48 13.26 -5.58
C PHE A 11 13.59 12.36 -6.43
N VAL A 12 13.91 11.06 -6.46
CA VAL A 12 12.94 10.04 -6.86
C VAL A 12 11.86 10.05 -5.79
N ILE A 13 10.83 10.87 -5.98
CA ILE A 13 9.60 10.77 -5.21
C ILE A 13 8.95 9.48 -5.71
N ALA A 14 9.31 8.35 -5.10
CA ALA A 14 8.54 7.14 -5.23
C ALA A 14 7.16 7.45 -4.66
N MET A 15 6.20 7.78 -5.53
CA MET A 15 4.79 7.96 -5.18
C MET A 15 4.30 6.64 -4.59
N SER A 16 4.51 6.50 -3.28
CA SER A 16 4.09 5.31 -2.54
C SER A 16 2.58 5.43 -2.36
N ASP A 17 1.84 4.42 -2.84
CA ASP A 17 0.39 4.36 -2.72
C ASP A 17 0.00 4.55 -1.24
N LYS A 18 -0.98 5.42 -0.96
CA LYS A 18 -1.38 5.75 0.41
C LYS A 18 -1.87 4.52 1.18
N ARG A 19 -2.43 3.53 0.47
CA ARG A 19 -2.88 2.24 1.02
C ARG A 19 -1.73 1.39 1.57
N CYS A 20 -0.47 1.70 1.22
CA CYS A 20 0.71 1.06 1.78
C CYS A 20 1.19 1.69 3.11
N GLN A 21 0.60 2.82 3.52
CA GLN A 21 1.08 3.60 4.67
C GLN A 21 0.44 3.21 6.01
N LYS A 22 -0.77 2.65 5.98
CA LYS A 22 -1.47 2.16 7.17
C LYS A 22 -2.18 0.87 6.78
N GLN A 23 -2.06 -0.16 7.62
CA GLN A 23 -2.86 -1.36 7.48
C GLN A 23 -4.34 -1.03 7.65
N TYR A 24 -5.16 -1.53 6.75
CA TYR A 24 -6.61 -1.49 6.91
C TYR A 24 -7.04 -2.58 7.90
N LEU A 25 -7.83 -2.21 8.91
CA LEU A 25 -8.46 -3.12 9.86
C LEU A 25 -9.97 -2.96 9.73
N VAL A 26 -10.69 -4.05 9.48
CA VAL A 26 -12.15 -4.00 9.26
C VAL A 26 -12.87 -3.35 10.45
N ASP A 27 -12.42 -3.62 11.68
CA ASP A 27 -13.01 -3.09 12.90
C ASP A 27 -12.80 -1.56 13.08
N ASP A 28 -11.84 -0.94 12.37
CA ASP A 28 -11.63 0.51 12.40
C ASP A 28 -12.67 1.26 11.55
N TYR A 29 -13.30 0.59 10.58
CA TYR A 29 -14.13 1.23 9.55
C TYR A 29 -15.56 0.69 9.48
N CYS A 30 -15.76 -0.56 9.88
CA CYS A 30 -17.03 -1.25 9.74
C CYS A 30 -17.67 -1.41 11.11
N ASP A 31 -18.90 -0.92 11.25
CA ASP A 31 -19.70 -1.19 12.44
C ASP A 31 -20.00 -2.70 12.56
N SER A 32 -20.30 -3.16 13.77
CA SER A 32 -20.59 -4.58 14.05
C SER A 32 -21.83 -5.12 13.33
N ASP A 33 -22.59 -4.25 12.65
CA ASP A 33 -23.75 -4.62 11.87
C ASP A 33 -23.30 -5.26 10.54
N ASN A 34 -23.80 -6.47 10.27
CA ASN A 34 -23.39 -7.35 9.17
C ASN A 34 -23.85 -6.83 7.78
N GLY A 35 -23.53 -5.59 7.43
CA GLY A 35 -23.57 -5.16 6.02
C GLY A 35 -22.71 -6.10 5.17
N ASP A 36 -23.06 -6.27 3.88
CA ASP A 36 -22.46 -7.24 2.95
C ASP A 36 -20.91 -7.22 2.98
N ARG A 37 -20.33 -8.06 3.83
CA ARG A 37 -18.89 -8.21 3.96
C ARG A 37 -18.36 -8.95 2.75
N ASN A 38 -17.37 -8.36 2.09
CA ASN A 38 -16.72 -8.98 0.95
C ASN A 38 -15.22 -9.21 1.24
N TYR A 39 -14.78 -10.45 1.08
CA TYR A 39 -13.46 -10.97 1.46
C TYR A 39 -12.45 -11.00 0.30
N ASN A 40 -12.83 -10.50 -0.88
CA ASN A 40 -12.02 -10.60 -2.10
C ASN A 40 -11.00 -9.45 -2.25
N TYR A 41 -10.54 -8.88 -1.14
CA TYR A 41 -9.65 -7.72 -1.13
C TYR A 41 -8.39 -7.96 -0.31
N TYR A 42 -7.42 -7.08 -0.48
CA TYR A 42 -6.10 -7.17 0.16
C TYR A 42 -5.69 -5.83 0.75
N THR A 43 -4.96 -5.86 1.86
CA THR A 43 -4.33 -4.69 2.48
C THR A 43 -2.86 -4.95 2.74
N TYR A 44 -2.07 -3.89 2.86
CA TYR A 44 -0.66 -3.99 3.21
C TYR A 44 -0.47 -3.89 4.72
N ASP A 45 0.00 -4.97 5.33
CA ASP A 45 0.45 -5.00 6.71
C ASP A 45 1.91 -4.54 6.76
N GLN A 46 2.12 -3.37 7.37
CA GLN A 46 3.45 -2.80 7.55
C GLN A 46 4.29 -3.53 8.60
N LEU A 47 3.66 -4.17 9.60
CA LEU A 47 4.36 -4.89 10.65
C LEU A 47 5.02 -6.14 10.08
N THR A 48 4.30 -6.88 9.23
CA THR A 48 4.83 -8.08 8.58
C THR A 48 5.45 -7.80 7.21
N GLN A 49 5.31 -6.58 6.69
CA GLN A 49 5.68 -6.16 5.33
C GLN A 49 5.08 -7.05 4.24
N LYS A 50 3.81 -7.45 4.42
CA LYS A 50 3.11 -8.38 3.53
C LYS A 50 1.73 -7.85 3.16
N CYS A 51 1.30 -8.21 1.97
CA CYS A 51 -0.09 -8.07 1.57
C CYS A 51 -0.89 -9.23 2.15
N VAL A 52 -1.93 -8.92 2.91
CA VAL A 52 -2.81 -9.89 3.59
C VAL A 52 -4.26 -9.71 3.13
N PRO A 53 -5.08 -10.76 3.15
CA PRO A 53 -6.51 -10.65 2.86
C PRO A 53 -7.21 -9.66 3.79
N ALA A 54 -8.21 -8.95 3.28
CA ALA A 54 -8.99 -7.98 4.03
C ALA A 54 -10.47 -8.02 3.63
N GLU A 55 -11.32 -7.60 4.55
CA GLU A 55 -12.77 -7.48 4.38
C GLU A 55 -13.16 -6.03 4.13
N THR A 56 -14.04 -5.81 3.16
CA THR A 56 -14.73 -4.52 3.00
C THR A 56 -16.17 -4.62 3.51
N CYS A 57 -16.72 -3.52 4.04
CA CYS A 57 -18.13 -3.36 4.37
C CYS A 57 -18.87 -2.42 3.40
N GLY A 58 -18.24 -2.05 2.27
CA GLY A 58 -18.90 -1.27 1.23
C GLY A 58 -17.94 -0.60 0.25
N GLU A 59 -18.48 0.27 -0.61
CA GLU A 59 -17.67 0.97 -1.61
C GLU A 59 -16.64 1.92 -0.97
N HIS A 60 -17.02 2.58 0.13
CA HIS A 60 -16.14 3.52 0.82
C HIS A 60 -14.86 2.85 1.39
N THR A 61 -14.97 1.61 1.86
CA THR A 61 -13.82 0.84 2.35
C THR A 61 -13.08 0.10 1.24
N ARG A 62 -13.75 -0.20 0.12
CA ARG A 62 -13.10 -0.77 -1.08
C ARG A 62 -11.98 0.12 -1.61
N GLU A 63 -12.14 1.43 -1.60
CA GLU A 63 -11.12 2.39 -2.08
C GLU A 63 -9.82 2.36 -1.24
N LEU A 64 -9.89 1.84 -0.02
CA LEU A 64 -8.75 1.70 0.88
C LEU A 64 -7.98 0.38 0.68
N LEU A 65 -8.51 -0.51 -0.14
CA LEU A 65 -8.02 -1.87 -0.34
C LEU A 65 -7.54 -2.09 -1.78
N PHE A 66 -6.81 -3.18 -2.00
CA PHE A 66 -6.40 -3.66 -3.31
C PHE A 66 -7.31 -4.82 -3.75
N GLU A 67 -7.61 -4.89 -5.04
CA GLU A 67 -8.46 -5.97 -5.57
C GLU A 67 -7.71 -7.28 -5.72
N THR A 68 -6.38 -7.22 -5.87
CA THR A 68 -5.55 -8.40 -6.04
C THR A 68 -4.29 -8.35 -5.19
N LEU A 69 -3.81 -9.53 -4.82
CA LEU A 69 -2.53 -9.70 -4.13
C LEU A 69 -1.36 -9.15 -4.97
N GLU A 70 -1.41 -9.33 -6.29
CA GLU A 70 -0.38 -8.84 -7.22
C GLU A 70 -0.32 -7.32 -7.24
N GLU A 71 -1.47 -6.64 -7.31
CA GLU A 71 -1.54 -5.18 -7.27
C GLU A 71 -0.94 -4.63 -5.97
N CYS A 72 -1.33 -5.21 -4.84
CA CYS A 72 -0.82 -4.82 -3.53
C CYS A 72 0.71 -5.00 -3.45
N ASN A 73 1.25 -6.14 -3.88
CA ASN A 73 2.69 -6.40 -3.86
C ASN A 73 3.45 -5.46 -4.79
N THR A 74 2.93 -5.22 -5.99
CA THR A 74 3.58 -4.34 -6.97
C THR A 74 3.67 -2.90 -6.43
N LYS A 75 2.62 -2.42 -5.79
CA LYS A 75 2.56 -1.05 -5.27
C LYS A 75 3.33 -0.88 -3.96
N CYS A 76 3.22 -1.83 -3.03
CA CYS A 76 3.78 -1.68 -1.68
C CYS A 76 5.16 -2.32 -1.48
N ASN A 77 5.52 -3.36 -2.24
CA ASN A 77 6.82 -4.05 -2.13
C ASN A 77 7.86 -3.59 -3.17
N SER A 78 7.61 -2.48 -3.86
CA SER A 78 8.49 -1.89 -4.89
C SER A 78 9.91 -1.55 -4.39
N ARG A 79 10.11 -1.37 -3.07
CA ARG A 79 11.44 -1.14 -2.49
C ARG A 79 12.39 -2.34 -2.56
N ARG A 80 11.90 -3.57 -2.78
CA ARG A 80 12.78 -4.74 -2.97
C ARG A 80 13.42 -4.79 -4.36
N GLN A 81 12.90 -4.06 -5.34
CA GLN A 81 13.46 -4.06 -6.71
C GLN A 81 14.57 -3.04 -6.92
N ALA A 82 14.77 -2.09 -5.99
CA ALA A 82 15.82 -1.07 -6.08
C ALA A 82 17.13 -1.43 -5.36
N SER A 83 17.22 -2.62 -4.74
CA SER A 83 18.35 -3.02 -3.90
C SER A 83 19.07 -4.29 -4.40
N THR A 84 19.10 -4.49 -5.72
CA THR A 84 20.03 -5.44 -6.35
C THR A 84 20.87 -4.65 -7.35
N LYS A 85 22.00 -4.14 -6.86
CA LYS A 85 23.11 -3.66 -7.69
C LYS A 85 24.27 -4.62 -7.53
#